data_AF-R9ILE7-F1
#
_entry.id   AF-R9ILE7-F1
#
_cell.length_a   1.000
_cell.length_b   1.000
_cell.length_c   1.000
_cell.angle_alpha   90.00
_cell.angle_beta   90.00
_cell.angle_gamma   90.00
#
_symmetry.space_group_name_H-M   'P 1'
#
loop_
_entity.id
_entity.type
_entity.pdbx_description
1 polymer ?
#
loop_
_entity_poly.entity_id
_entity_poly.type
_entity_poly.pdbx_seq_one_letter_code
_entity_poly.pdbx_strand_id
1 'polypeptide(L)'
;MSKTYGYHDVLFRTLLIPKENRSKSSVWKETMKKKSFVADYQKVMAHLEKENFALSDFHIQEGELLIEIPERFSISERPDETIRSLRKLYTIGKVECVKKINFDYSKCEFLGLSASTIMDIILFVIMKHRRKRNKLALAGAIPKNPMVRDVLLESGLLYHLNAKYEFEYDGANVEKFETVSGGFGEEKKKSGKIATRLTDYFNKCLIHQGMKLKDEGILLMATLLGEVLDNCEIHGGEQATWYTQGHYEDNSSKPYGEMQLLFLNLGKTIYEGLKYDSSKETRERLEYFLERHDQFLSFNWDEEMVCTVLALQEGISRLRDKNIEGYETRGTGTVSLIENLNLMGKCDDGQMPEMTIISGRTYIKFGGSYRMKAKEFKNDPVFGTGKKKIIAFNEENNIYKPPDEANVRKLEENFPGTVISLRFYLDKRYIQKEKGERKHE
;
A
#
# COMPACT_ATOMS: atom_id res chain seq x y z
N MET A 1 -43.36 -3.27 16.16
CA MET A 1 -43.54 -4.58 15.50
C MET A 1 -42.53 -4.69 14.38
N SER A 2 -41.69 -5.71 14.49
CA SER A 2 -40.52 -6.02 13.67
C SER A 2 -40.84 -6.17 12.18
N LYS A 3 -40.03 -5.55 11.32
CA LYS A 3 -39.79 -6.01 9.95
C LYS A 3 -38.27 -6.17 9.79
N THR A 4 -37.83 -7.39 10.05
CA THR A 4 -36.55 -7.96 9.66
C THR A 4 -36.42 -7.93 8.13
N TYR A 5 -35.51 -7.11 7.62
CA TYR A 5 -34.97 -7.27 6.28
C TYR A 5 -33.82 -8.26 6.35
N GLY A 6 -34.04 -9.44 5.76
CA GLY A 6 -33.02 -10.47 5.62
C GLY A 6 -31.91 -10.00 4.69
N TYR A 7 -30.68 -10.05 5.20
CA TYR A 7 -29.49 -10.04 4.38
C TYR A 7 -28.99 -11.48 4.22
N HIS A 8 -28.84 -11.83 2.95
CA HIS A 8 -28.38 -13.08 2.37
C HIS A 8 -27.32 -13.85 3.18
N ASP A 9 -27.68 -15.08 3.53
CA ASP A 9 -26.75 -16.20 3.66
C ASP A 9 -25.96 -16.34 2.36
N VAL A 10 -24.72 -15.86 2.35
CA VAL A 10 -23.71 -16.36 1.40
C VAL A 10 -22.96 -17.47 2.10
N LEU A 11 -23.50 -18.68 2.00
CA LEU A 11 -22.82 -19.94 2.27
C LEU A 11 -21.63 -20.07 1.30
N PHE A 12 -20.51 -19.45 1.65
CA PHE A 12 -19.26 -19.59 0.91
C PHE A 12 -18.70 -21.00 1.16
N ARG A 13 -18.72 -21.85 0.12
CA ARG A 13 -18.13 -23.20 0.16
C ARG A 13 -16.64 -23.10 0.46
N THR A 14 -16.23 -23.45 1.67
CA THR A 14 -14.88 -23.93 1.95
C THR A 14 -14.70 -25.23 1.17
N LEU A 15 -14.00 -25.16 0.03
CA LEU A 15 -13.72 -26.35 -0.77
C LEU A 15 -12.76 -27.26 0.00
N LEU A 16 -13.31 -28.39 0.48
CA LEU A 16 -12.50 -29.56 0.85
C LEU A 16 -11.61 -29.92 -0.32
N ILE A 17 -10.32 -30.14 -0.07
CA ILE A 17 -9.35 -30.56 -1.09
C ILE A 17 -9.82 -31.88 -1.72
N PRO A 18 -10.21 -31.91 -3.01
CA PRO A 18 -10.39 -33.17 -3.71
C PRO A 18 -9.02 -33.84 -3.84
N LYS A 19 -8.90 -35.11 -3.42
CA LYS A 19 -7.63 -35.87 -3.45
C LYS A 19 -6.98 -35.94 -4.85
N GLU A 20 -7.72 -35.65 -5.91
CA GLU A 20 -7.35 -35.90 -7.31
C GLU A 20 -6.64 -34.75 -8.03
N ASN A 21 -6.64 -33.52 -7.47
CA ASN A 21 -6.01 -32.35 -8.14
C ASN A 21 -4.54 -32.10 -7.77
N ARG A 22 -3.86 -33.06 -7.15
CA ARG A 22 -2.41 -32.97 -6.88
C ARG A 22 -1.62 -33.33 -8.14
N SER A 23 -1.48 -32.40 -9.09
CA SER A 23 -0.32 -32.44 -9.99
C SER A 23 0.93 -32.30 -9.13
N LYS A 24 1.85 -33.28 -9.21
CA LYS A 24 3.08 -33.28 -8.42
C LYS A 24 4.02 -32.11 -8.77
N SER A 25 3.83 -31.44 -9.92
CA SER A 25 4.79 -30.47 -10.47
C SER A 25 4.60 -29.01 -10.06
N SER A 26 3.73 -28.68 -9.11
CA SER A 26 3.38 -27.27 -8.82
C SER A 26 3.20 -26.92 -7.33
N VAL A 27 3.78 -27.73 -6.43
CA VAL A 27 3.55 -27.64 -4.98
C VAL A 27 4.83 -27.20 -4.26
N TRP A 28 4.72 -26.28 -3.31
CA TRP A 28 5.84 -25.83 -2.47
C TRP A 28 5.63 -26.18 -0.99
N LYS A 29 6.74 -26.19 -0.24
CA LYS A 29 6.75 -26.34 1.23
C LYS A 29 7.73 -25.38 1.88
N GLU A 30 7.39 -24.90 3.07
CA GLU A 30 8.20 -23.98 3.86
C GLU A 30 9.50 -24.61 4.42
N THR A 31 10.57 -23.81 4.49
CA THR A 31 11.73 -24.09 5.37
C THR A 31 12.12 -22.85 6.20
N MET A 32 11.78 -22.82 7.50
CA MET A 32 12.17 -21.72 8.41
C MET A 32 13.69 -21.66 8.65
N LYS A 33 14.42 -20.97 7.78
CA LYS A 33 15.86 -20.70 7.98
C LYS A 33 16.23 -19.21 8.08
N LYS A 34 15.40 -18.28 7.59
CA LYS A 34 15.71 -16.83 7.61
C LYS A 34 15.15 -16.13 8.85
N LYS A 35 15.85 -15.10 9.32
CA LYS A 35 15.36 -14.18 10.36
C LYS A 35 14.15 -13.43 9.78
N SER A 36 13.00 -13.53 10.44
CA SER A 36 11.75 -12.89 10.00
C SER A 36 11.92 -11.37 9.84
N PHE A 37 11.40 -10.82 8.74
CA PHE A 37 11.42 -9.38 8.46
C PHE A 37 10.44 -8.58 9.32
N VAL A 38 9.41 -9.22 9.90
CA VAL A 38 8.53 -8.60 10.91
C VAL A 38 9.32 -8.29 12.19
N ALA A 39 9.60 -7.01 12.46
CA ALA A 39 10.38 -6.57 13.63
C ALA A 39 9.67 -6.87 14.96
N ASP A 40 8.41 -6.43 15.12
CA ASP A 40 7.62 -6.62 16.34
C ASP A 40 6.24 -7.22 16.03
N TYR A 41 6.17 -8.55 16.08
CA TYR A 41 4.92 -9.25 15.78
C TYR A 41 3.84 -9.02 16.86
N GLN A 42 4.24 -8.68 18.09
CA GLN A 42 3.29 -8.47 19.19
C GLN A 42 2.56 -7.16 18.99
N LYS A 43 3.28 -6.08 18.61
CA LYS A 43 2.66 -4.80 18.24
C LYS A 43 1.70 -4.93 17.08
N VAL A 44 2.13 -5.58 15.98
CA VAL A 44 1.26 -5.80 14.82
C VAL A 44 -0.01 -6.55 15.22
N MET A 45 0.14 -7.66 15.96
CA MET A 45 -1.01 -8.46 16.38
C MET A 45 -1.94 -7.67 17.29
N ALA A 46 -1.41 -6.97 18.29
CA ALA A 46 -2.20 -6.13 19.21
C ALA A 46 -2.97 -5.04 18.45
N HIS A 47 -2.35 -4.42 17.45
CA HIS A 47 -3.01 -3.45 16.58
C HIS A 47 -4.15 -4.08 15.78
N LEU A 48 -3.91 -5.22 15.12
CA LEU A 48 -4.96 -5.93 14.36
C LEU A 48 -6.13 -6.39 15.25
N GLU A 49 -5.87 -6.79 16.51
CA GLU A 49 -6.93 -7.09 17.47
C GLU A 49 -7.72 -5.84 17.86
N LYS A 50 -7.04 -4.75 18.20
CA LYS A 50 -7.67 -3.48 18.59
C LYS A 50 -8.60 -2.96 17.48
N GLU A 51 -8.17 -3.06 16.23
CA GLU A 51 -8.93 -2.63 15.06
C GLU A 51 -9.98 -3.66 14.59
N ASN A 52 -10.24 -4.73 15.37
CA ASN A 52 -11.20 -5.80 15.05
C ASN A 52 -11.01 -6.40 13.65
N PHE A 53 -9.75 -6.65 13.26
CA PHE A 53 -9.43 -7.06 11.90
C PHE A 53 -9.96 -8.47 11.57
N ALA A 54 -10.07 -9.35 12.56
CA ALA A 54 -10.68 -10.67 12.38
C ALA A 54 -12.16 -10.57 11.98
N LEU A 55 -12.66 -11.58 11.26
CA LEU A 55 -14.07 -11.73 10.92
C LEU A 55 -14.77 -12.45 12.08
N SER A 56 -15.82 -11.83 12.65
CA SER A 56 -16.56 -12.38 13.79
C SER A 56 -17.38 -13.64 13.45
N ASP A 57 -17.84 -13.73 12.20
CA ASP A 57 -18.87 -14.72 11.82
C ASP A 57 -18.27 -16.02 11.25
N PHE A 58 -16.96 -16.20 11.37
CA PHE A 58 -16.23 -17.30 10.75
C PHE A 58 -16.05 -18.48 11.73
N HIS A 59 -16.88 -19.50 11.59
CA HIS A 59 -16.77 -20.75 12.36
C HIS A 59 -15.86 -21.74 11.64
N ILE A 60 -14.77 -22.15 12.29
CA ILE A 60 -13.76 -23.04 11.70
C ILE A 60 -13.60 -24.29 12.57
N GLN A 61 -13.78 -25.46 11.98
CA GLN A 61 -13.60 -26.76 12.67
C GLN A 61 -12.54 -27.63 12.01
N GLU A 62 -12.12 -27.29 10.80
CA GLU A 62 -11.19 -28.06 9.98
C GLU A 62 -9.73 -27.82 10.35
N GLY A 63 -8.94 -28.90 10.37
CA GLY A 63 -7.50 -28.84 10.59
C GLY A 63 -6.69 -28.43 9.35
N GLU A 64 -7.26 -28.49 8.15
CA GLU A 64 -6.60 -28.11 6.91
C GLU A 64 -7.56 -27.26 6.06
N LEU A 65 -7.10 -26.08 5.64
CA LEU A 65 -7.92 -25.12 4.90
C LEU A 65 -7.25 -24.70 3.60
N LEU A 66 -8.08 -24.27 2.65
CA LEU A 66 -7.70 -23.70 1.37
C LEU A 66 -8.00 -22.20 1.39
N ILE A 67 -7.02 -21.38 1.01
CA ILE A 67 -7.18 -19.96 0.72
C ILE A 67 -6.94 -19.78 -0.78
N GLU A 68 -8.03 -19.60 -1.51
CA GLU A 68 -7.98 -19.20 -2.93
C GLU A 68 -7.57 -17.74 -3.02
N ILE A 69 -6.53 -17.47 -3.80
CA ILE A 69 -6.07 -16.11 -4.08
C ILE A 69 -6.89 -15.57 -5.25
N PRO A 70 -7.48 -14.35 -5.14
CA PRO A 70 -8.27 -13.75 -6.21
C PRO A 70 -7.49 -13.65 -7.53
N GLU A 71 -8.23 -13.62 -8.65
CA GLU A 71 -7.65 -13.44 -9.98
C GLU A 71 -6.81 -12.15 -10.06
N ARG A 72 -7.30 -11.08 -9.43
CA ARG A 72 -6.58 -9.82 -9.26
C ARG A 72 -6.41 -9.52 -7.78
N PHE A 73 -5.33 -10.05 -7.19
CA PHE A 73 -5.01 -9.79 -5.80
C PHE A 73 -4.22 -8.49 -5.67
N SER A 74 -4.93 -7.38 -5.60
CA SER A 74 -4.37 -6.03 -5.59
C SER A 74 -5.22 -5.09 -4.78
N ILE A 75 -4.61 -4.48 -3.76
CA ILE A 75 -5.30 -3.49 -2.94
C ILE A 75 -5.61 -2.21 -3.73
N SER A 76 -4.84 -1.91 -4.79
CA SER A 76 -5.05 -0.75 -5.65
C SER A 76 -6.22 -0.95 -6.64
N GLU A 77 -6.39 -2.16 -7.19
CA GLU A 77 -7.42 -2.46 -8.20
C GLU A 77 -8.72 -3.03 -7.59
N ARG A 78 -8.60 -3.87 -6.55
CA ARG A 78 -9.68 -4.60 -5.89
C ARG A 78 -9.55 -4.48 -4.35
N PRO A 79 -9.63 -3.27 -3.77
CA PRO A 79 -9.37 -3.03 -2.35
C PRO A 79 -10.25 -3.88 -1.43
N ASP A 80 -11.59 -3.85 -1.57
CA ASP A 80 -12.50 -4.57 -0.67
C ASP A 80 -12.29 -6.08 -0.71
N GLU A 81 -12.23 -6.68 -1.89
CA GLU A 81 -11.97 -8.12 -2.06
C GLU A 81 -10.61 -8.53 -1.48
N THR A 82 -9.58 -7.71 -1.70
CA THR A 82 -8.23 -7.94 -1.19
C THR A 82 -8.20 -7.84 0.34
N ILE A 83 -8.74 -6.76 0.92
CA ILE A 83 -8.77 -6.55 2.38
C ILE A 83 -9.56 -7.67 3.04
N ARG A 84 -10.72 -8.05 2.49
CA ARG A 84 -11.51 -9.18 3.00
C ARG A 84 -10.74 -10.50 2.98
N SER A 85 -9.96 -10.75 1.93
CA SER A 85 -9.07 -11.93 1.83
C SER A 85 -7.98 -11.91 2.91
N LEU A 86 -7.39 -10.74 3.18
CA LEU A 86 -6.40 -10.55 4.25
C LEU A 86 -7.01 -10.76 5.65
N ARG A 87 -8.23 -10.24 5.90
CA ARG A 87 -9.01 -10.47 7.13
C ARG A 87 -9.32 -11.96 7.32
N LYS A 88 -9.71 -12.64 6.24
CA LYS A 88 -9.95 -14.09 6.24
C LYS A 88 -8.69 -14.87 6.61
N LEU A 89 -7.54 -14.54 6.02
CA LEU A 89 -6.25 -15.14 6.38
C LEU A 89 -5.95 -14.95 7.87
N TYR A 90 -6.11 -13.73 8.39
CA TYR A 90 -5.86 -13.45 9.80
C TYR A 90 -6.76 -14.28 10.72
N THR A 91 -8.05 -14.34 10.39
CA THR A 91 -9.07 -15.10 11.13
C THR A 91 -8.72 -16.58 11.15
N ILE A 92 -8.50 -17.19 9.97
CA ILE A 92 -8.16 -18.60 9.82
C ILE A 92 -6.85 -18.93 10.56
N GLY A 93 -5.81 -18.11 10.34
CA GLY A 93 -4.49 -18.39 10.86
C GLY A 93 -4.42 -18.35 12.38
N LYS A 94 -5.29 -17.60 13.06
CA LYS A 94 -5.37 -17.58 14.53
C LYS A 94 -6.05 -18.81 15.14
N VAL A 95 -6.91 -19.50 14.41
CA VAL A 95 -7.70 -20.60 14.99
C VAL A 95 -6.81 -21.81 15.27
N GLU A 96 -6.90 -22.34 16.49
CA GLU A 96 -5.95 -23.34 16.96
C GLU A 96 -6.11 -24.72 16.33
N CYS A 97 -7.33 -25.09 15.93
CA CYS A 97 -7.62 -26.37 15.28
C CYS A 97 -6.96 -26.45 13.89
N VAL A 98 -6.85 -25.32 13.18
CA VAL A 98 -6.21 -25.23 11.86
C VAL A 98 -4.73 -25.55 11.99
N LYS A 99 -4.29 -26.69 11.46
CA LYS A 99 -2.87 -27.11 11.45
C LYS A 99 -2.19 -26.81 10.13
N LYS A 100 -2.93 -26.65 9.05
CA LYS A 100 -2.38 -26.41 7.71
C LYS A 100 -3.22 -25.43 6.89
N ILE A 101 -2.55 -24.51 6.19
CA ILE A 101 -3.16 -23.66 5.17
C ILE A 101 -2.51 -23.99 3.82
N ASN A 102 -3.35 -24.21 2.81
CA ASN A 102 -2.93 -24.31 1.42
C ASN A 102 -3.34 -23.03 0.69
N PHE A 103 -2.39 -22.34 0.07
CA PHE A 103 -2.65 -21.18 -0.77
C PHE A 103 -2.78 -21.59 -2.23
N ASP A 104 -3.85 -21.19 -2.90
CA ASP A 104 -4.04 -21.48 -4.32
C ASP A 104 -3.94 -20.21 -5.16
N TYR A 105 -2.80 -20.04 -5.82
CA TYR A 105 -2.55 -18.95 -6.76
C TYR A 105 -2.85 -19.35 -8.22
N SER A 106 -3.38 -20.54 -8.49
CA SER A 106 -3.49 -21.09 -9.86
C SER A 106 -4.36 -20.27 -10.81
N LYS A 107 -5.26 -19.44 -10.26
CA LYS A 107 -6.13 -18.49 -10.98
C LYS A 107 -5.66 -17.04 -10.89
N CYS A 108 -4.58 -16.75 -10.16
CA CYS A 108 -4.09 -15.39 -9.99
C CYS A 108 -3.37 -14.91 -11.25
N GLU A 109 -3.93 -13.87 -11.88
CA GLU A 109 -3.43 -13.23 -13.10
C GLU A 109 -2.76 -11.88 -12.84
N PHE A 110 -3.02 -11.28 -11.67
CA PHE A 110 -2.29 -10.10 -11.21
C PHE A 110 -2.08 -10.15 -9.70
N LEU A 111 -0.82 -10.02 -9.27
CA LEU A 111 -0.44 -9.94 -7.86
C LEU A 111 0.24 -8.59 -7.62
N GLY A 112 -0.48 -7.69 -6.95
CA GLY A 112 0.08 -6.40 -6.54
C GLY A 112 1.05 -6.58 -5.37
N LEU A 113 2.22 -5.94 -5.44
CA LEU A 113 3.25 -6.01 -4.41
C LEU A 113 2.68 -5.70 -3.02
N SER A 114 1.90 -4.62 -2.90
CA SER A 114 1.30 -4.22 -1.62
C SER A 114 0.40 -5.29 -1.00
N ALA A 115 -0.43 -5.95 -1.80
CA ALA A 115 -1.30 -7.03 -1.33
C ALA A 115 -0.46 -8.25 -0.88
N SER A 116 0.55 -8.62 -1.68
CA SER A 116 1.49 -9.68 -1.34
C SER A 116 2.22 -9.41 -0.02
N THR A 117 2.81 -8.23 0.15
CA THR A 117 3.58 -7.89 1.35
C THR A 117 2.70 -7.88 2.60
N ILE A 118 1.48 -7.31 2.53
CA ILE A 118 0.56 -7.28 3.68
C ILE A 118 0.15 -8.70 4.07
N MET A 119 -0.14 -9.56 3.08
CA MET A 119 -0.43 -10.97 3.31
C MET A 119 0.72 -11.68 4.03
N ASP A 120 1.95 -11.44 3.57
CA ASP A 120 3.15 -12.01 4.18
C ASP A 120 3.33 -11.53 5.62
N ILE A 121 3.19 -10.22 5.88
CA ILE A 121 3.27 -9.67 7.25
C ILE A 121 2.27 -10.37 8.18
N ILE A 122 1.00 -10.43 7.77
CA ILE A 122 -0.08 -11.07 8.53
C ILE A 122 0.28 -12.52 8.84
N LEU A 123 0.70 -13.27 7.83
CA LEU A 123 1.05 -14.68 8.00
C LEU A 123 2.26 -14.88 8.91
N PHE A 124 3.32 -14.09 8.76
CA PHE A 124 4.50 -14.17 9.61
C PHE A 124 4.19 -13.83 11.08
N VAL A 125 3.29 -12.86 11.32
CA VAL A 125 2.80 -12.53 12.67
C VAL A 125 2.08 -13.74 13.28
N ILE A 126 1.17 -14.36 12.53
CA ILE A 126 0.44 -15.57 12.95
C ILE A 126 1.42 -16.71 13.26
N MET A 127 2.36 -16.99 12.36
CA MET A 127 3.32 -18.07 12.52
C MET A 127 4.22 -17.86 13.74
N LYS A 128 4.66 -16.62 13.98
CA LYS A 128 5.43 -16.27 15.19
C LYS A 128 4.61 -16.48 16.46
N HIS A 129 3.36 -16.00 16.48
CA HIS A 129 2.46 -16.19 17.61
C HIS A 129 2.24 -17.68 17.93
N ARG A 130 2.12 -18.50 16.89
CA ARG A 130 1.83 -19.94 17.02
C ARG A 130 3.06 -20.82 17.22
N ARG A 131 4.28 -20.31 17.02
CA ARG A 131 5.53 -21.09 16.97
C ARG A 131 5.75 -22.02 18.16
N LYS A 132 5.38 -21.60 19.36
CA LYS A 132 5.54 -22.36 20.62
C LYS A 132 4.28 -23.11 21.08
N ARG A 133 3.12 -22.88 20.43
CA ARG A 133 1.82 -23.44 20.83
C ARG A 133 1.38 -24.54 19.86
N ASN A 134 1.14 -24.16 18.62
CA ASN A 134 0.50 -24.99 17.60
C ASN A 134 0.98 -24.56 16.20
N LYS A 135 2.16 -25.02 15.80
CA LYS A 135 2.78 -24.67 14.51
C LYS A 135 1.80 -24.84 13.34
N LEU A 136 1.84 -23.89 12.43
CA LEU A 136 1.03 -23.85 11.23
C LEU A 136 1.88 -24.34 10.06
N ALA A 137 1.43 -25.37 9.36
CA ALA A 137 2.05 -25.84 8.13
C ALA A 137 1.52 -25.08 6.93
N LEU A 138 2.39 -24.76 5.97
CA LEU A 138 2.04 -24.04 4.76
C LEU A 138 2.39 -24.87 3.52
N ALA A 139 1.50 -24.83 2.53
CA ALA A 139 1.74 -25.35 1.20
C ALA A 139 0.90 -24.53 0.19
N GLY A 140 1.02 -24.81 -1.08
CA GLY A 140 0.17 -24.17 -2.06
C GLY A 140 0.47 -24.54 -3.51
N ALA A 141 -0.40 -24.07 -4.39
CA ALA A 141 -0.23 -24.10 -5.83
C ALA A 141 0.28 -22.73 -6.34
N ILE A 142 1.12 -22.77 -7.36
CA ILE A 142 1.84 -21.61 -7.91
C ILE A 142 1.06 -21.02 -9.10
N PRO A 143 1.14 -19.70 -9.34
CA PRO A 143 0.47 -19.07 -10.46
C PRO A 143 0.97 -19.55 -11.82
N LYS A 144 0.06 -19.56 -12.79
CA LYS A 144 0.38 -19.85 -14.20
C LYS A 144 1.06 -18.67 -14.88
N ASN A 145 0.61 -17.46 -14.55
CA ASN A 145 1.13 -16.21 -15.08
C ASN A 145 2.59 -15.97 -14.60
N PRO A 146 3.56 -15.79 -15.51
CA PRO A 146 4.96 -15.57 -15.15
C PRO A 146 5.19 -14.31 -14.30
N MET A 147 4.57 -13.18 -14.64
CA MET A 147 4.73 -11.92 -13.88
C MET A 147 4.25 -12.08 -12.43
N VAL A 148 3.13 -12.78 -12.24
CA VAL A 148 2.61 -13.11 -10.89
C VAL A 148 3.57 -14.03 -10.15
N ARG A 149 4.19 -14.97 -10.86
CA ARG A 149 5.19 -15.90 -10.31
C ARG A 149 6.44 -15.15 -9.86
N ASP A 150 6.90 -14.17 -10.62
CA ASP A 150 8.08 -13.36 -10.32
C ASP A 150 7.88 -12.58 -9.03
N VAL A 151 6.73 -11.90 -8.88
CA VAL A 151 6.36 -11.25 -7.61
C VAL A 151 6.37 -12.26 -6.46
N LEU A 152 5.72 -13.42 -6.63
CA LEU A 152 5.59 -14.43 -5.57
C LEU A 152 6.93 -15.05 -5.14
N LEU A 153 7.84 -15.31 -6.08
CA LEU A 153 9.11 -16.00 -5.88
C LEU A 153 10.25 -15.06 -5.45
N GLU A 154 10.26 -13.81 -5.90
CA GLU A 154 11.35 -12.87 -5.61
C GLU A 154 10.99 -11.84 -4.54
N SER A 155 9.71 -11.51 -4.37
CA SER A 155 9.27 -10.45 -3.46
C SER A 155 8.10 -10.84 -2.56
N GLY A 156 7.48 -12.00 -2.77
CA GLY A 156 6.27 -12.40 -2.06
C GLY A 156 6.49 -13.56 -1.09
N LEU A 157 5.40 -14.28 -0.85
CA LEU A 157 5.33 -15.30 0.18
C LEU A 157 6.43 -16.35 0.09
N LEU A 158 6.74 -16.84 -1.12
CA LEU A 158 7.72 -17.92 -1.30
C LEU A 158 9.14 -17.44 -1.07
N TYR A 159 9.44 -16.19 -1.47
CA TYR A 159 10.70 -15.53 -1.15
C TYR A 159 10.89 -15.43 0.36
N HIS A 160 9.91 -14.87 1.06
CA HIS A 160 9.99 -14.61 2.49
C HIS A 160 10.05 -15.90 3.32
N LEU A 161 9.32 -16.94 2.90
CA LEU A 161 9.36 -18.26 3.55
C LEU A 161 10.62 -19.06 3.23
N ASN A 162 11.44 -18.62 2.26
CA ASN A 162 12.52 -19.43 1.68
C ASN A 162 11.98 -20.83 1.31
N ALA A 163 10.87 -20.84 0.56
CA ALA A 163 10.14 -22.04 0.21
C ALA A 163 10.93 -22.88 -0.79
N LYS A 164 10.80 -24.21 -0.68
CA LYS A 164 11.32 -25.13 -1.69
C LYS A 164 10.24 -25.45 -2.71
N TYR A 165 10.64 -25.51 -3.97
CA TYR A 165 9.80 -25.85 -5.10
C TYR A 165 10.56 -26.76 -6.09
N GLU A 166 9.81 -27.48 -6.93
CA GLU A 166 10.32 -28.58 -7.78
C GLU A 166 10.48 -28.17 -9.26
N PHE A 167 10.72 -26.90 -9.55
CA PHE A 167 10.93 -26.39 -10.91
C PHE A 167 12.09 -25.38 -10.95
N GLU A 168 12.67 -25.20 -12.13
CA GLU A 168 13.71 -24.18 -12.37
C GLU A 168 13.08 -22.80 -12.50
N TYR A 169 13.70 -21.81 -11.86
CA TYR A 169 13.28 -20.42 -11.90
C TYR A 169 14.51 -19.54 -12.12
N ASP A 170 14.40 -18.62 -13.09
CA ASP A 170 15.40 -17.60 -13.36
C ASP A 170 14.82 -16.23 -13.02
N GLY A 171 15.35 -15.62 -11.97
CA GLY A 171 14.96 -14.30 -11.48
C GLY A 171 15.85 -13.17 -12.02
N ALA A 172 16.68 -13.39 -13.04
CA ALA A 172 17.64 -12.40 -13.54
C ALA A 172 17.01 -11.07 -14.00
N ASN A 173 15.74 -11.10 -14.40
CA ASN A 173 14.99 -9.93 -14.86
C ASN A 173 14.28 -9.18 -13.71
N VAL A 174 14.47 -9.62 -12.47
CA VAL A 174 13.82 -9.02 -11.31
C VAL A 174 14.85 -8.33 -10.44
N GLU A 175 14.62 -7.05 -10.17
CA GLU A 175 15.32 -6.33 -9.11
C GLU A 175 14.36 -6.15 -7.94
N LYS A 176 14.86 -6.35 -6.72
CA LYS A 176 14.05 -6.16 -5.52
C LYS A 176 14.69 -5.23 -4.51
N PHE A 177 13.83 -4.49 -3.84
CA PHE A 177 14.15 -3.86 -2.59
C PHE A 177 13.58 -4.71 -1.46
N GLU A 178 14.47 -5.34 -0.70
CA GLU A 178 14.12 -6.18 0.45
C GLU A 178 13.11 -5.50 1.38
N THR A 179 12.19 -6.28 1.93
CA THR A 179 11.23 -5.77 2.90
C THR A 179 11.95 -5.23 4.12
N VAL A 180 11.81 -3.92 4.35
CA VAL A 180 12.34 -3.25 5.53
C VAL A 180 11.18 -2.84 6.41
N SER A 181 11.34 -3.04 7.72
CA SER A 181 10.37 -2.59 8.72
C SER A 181 11.00 -1.65 9.75
N GLY A 182 10.18 -0.81 10.36
CA GLY A 182 10.53 -0.06 11.57
C GLY A 182 9.32 0.23 12.44
N GLY A 183 9.53 0.99 13.50
CA GLY A 183 8.49 1.43 14.41
C GLY A 183 8.82 2.78 15.04
N PHE A 184 7.83 3.38 15.69
CA PHE A 184 7.99 4.68 16.33
C PHE A 184 9.13 4.68 17.35
N GLY A 185 10.05 5.64 17.23
CA GLY A 185 11.16 5.82 18.17
C GLY A 185 12.35 4.87 18.00
N GLU A 186 12.32 3.95 17.03
CA GLU A 186 13.50 3.16 16.66
C GLU A 186 14.51 4.05 15.90
N GLU A 187 15.76 4.18 16.38
CA GLU A 187 16.87 4.94 15.77
C GLU A 187 16.47 6.15 14.89
N LYS A 188 16.62 7.39 15.41
CA LYS A 188 16.35 8.70 14.75
C LYS A 188 16.94 8.93 13.33
N LYS A 189 17.60 7.96 12.70
CA LYS A 189 18.18 8.02 11.35
C LYS A 189 17.78 6.84 10.45
N LYS A 190 16.80 6.01 10.84
CA LYS A 190 16.41 4.83 10.07
C LYS A 190 15.76 5.24 8.74
N SER A 191 14.78 6.14 8.75
CA SER A 191 14.12 6.66 7.54
C SER A 191 15.11 7.17 6.49
N GLY A 192 16.02 8.08 6.86
CA GLY A 192 17.02 8.64 5.93
C GLY A 192 17.95 7.59 5.31
N LYS A 193 18.44 6.62 6.11
CA LYS A 193 19.24 5.50 5.57
C LYS A 193 18.45 4.64 4.59
N ILE A 194 17.16 4.39 4.88
CA ILE A 194 16.29 3.60 3.99
C ILE A 194 15.96 4.38 2.72
N ALA A 195 15.76 5.70 2.80
CA ALA A 195 15.55 6.56 1.65
C ALA A 195 16.75 6.55 0.68
N THR A 196 17.98 6.62 1.20
CA THR A 196 19.20 6.46 0.38
C THR A 196 19.23 5.09 -0.30
N ARG A 197 18.95 4.01 0.43
CA ARG A 197 18.93 2.65 -0.15
C ARG A 197 17.84 2.47 -1.20
N LEU A 198 16.65 3.06 -1.02
CA LEU A 198 15.59 3.05 -2.02
C LEU A 198 15.99 3.84 -3.27
N THR A 199 16.72 4.94 -3.10
CA THR A 199 17.27 5.73 -4.21
C THR A 199 18.31 4.92 -4.99
N ASP A 200 19.21 4.22 -4.29
CA ASP A 200 20.17 3.31 -4.92
C ASP A 200 19.46 2.18 -5.68
N TYR A 201 18.39 1.63 -5.10
CA TYR A 201 17.55 0.63 -5.76
C TYR A 201 16.88 1.17 -7.02
N PHE A 202 16.28 2.36 -6.97
CA PHE A 202 15.71 3.01 -8.16
C PHE A 202 16.77 3.18 -9.25
N ASN A 203 17.98 3.59 -8.86
CA ASN A 203 19.08 3.76 -9.79
C ASN A 203 19.55 2.44 -10.40
N LYS A 204 19.53 1.33 -9.65
CA LYS A 204 19.77 -0.01 -10.17
C LYS A 204 18.73 -0.42 -11.21
N CYS A 205 17.44 -0.17 -10.93
CA CYS A 205 16.36 -0.46 -11.89
C CYS A 205 16.52 0.34 -13.19
N LEU A 206 16.97 1.60 -13.12
CA LEU A 206 17.25 2.41 -14.32
C LEU A 206 18.39 1.85 -15.18
N ILE A 207 19.36 1.13 -14.61
CA ILE A 207 20.49 0.57 -15.35
C ILE A 207 20.02 -0.48 -16.36
N HIS A 208 18.95 -1.23 -16.05
CA HIS A 208 18.29 -2.14 -17.01
C HIS A 208 17.80 -1.41 -18.25
N GLN A 209 17.43 -0.14 -18.11
CA GLN A 209 17.03 0.74 -19.21
C GLN A 209 18.21 1.54 -19.81
N GLY A 210 19.46 1.17 -19.47
CA GLY A 210 20.67 1.86 -19.91
C GLY A 210 20.75 3.31 -19.42
N MET A 211 20.14 3.62 -18.27
CA MET A 211 20.07 4.96 -17.69
C MET A 211 20.59 4.97 -16.25
N LYS A 212 20.91 6.18 -15.76
CA LYS A 212 21.32 6.42 -14.37
C LYS A 212 20.85 7.81 -13.95
N LEU A 213 20.50 7.98 -12.68
CA LEU A 213 20.27 9.30 -12.09
C LEU A 213 21.58 10.11 -12.04
N LYS A 214 21.46 11.41 -12.26
CA LYS A 214 22.49 12.40 -11.91
C LYS A 214 22.44 12.72 -10.42
N ASP A 215 23.47 13.37 -9.89
CA ASP A 215 23.57 13.69 -8.46
C ASP A 215 22.38 14.52 -7.96
N GLU A 216 21.88 15.47 -8.77
CA GLU A 216 20.69 16.24 -8.40
C GLU A 216 19.43 15.36 -8.34
N GLY A 217 19.32 14.38 -9.24
CA GLY A 217 18.22 13.41 -9.26
C GLY A 217 18.29 12.43 -8.08
N ILE A 218 19.49 12.01 -7.68
CA ILE A 218 19.70 11.20 -6.47
C ILE A 218 19.25 11.97 -5.24
N LEU A 219 19.66 13.23 -5.10
CA LEU A 219 19.27 14.07 -3.98
C LEU A 219 17.74 14.26 -3.93
N LEU A 220 17.12 14.60 -5.06
CA LEU A 220 15.66 14.76 -5.16
C LEU A 220 14.93 13.49 -4.74
N MET A 221 15.30 12.33 -5.30
CA MET A 221 14.67 11.05 -4.96
C MET A 221 14.85 10.69 -3.49
N ALA A 222 16.04 10.90 -2.92
CA ALA A 222 16.31 10.65 -1.52
C ALA A 222 15.44 11.53 -0.61
N THR A 223 15.26 12.81 -0.97
CA THR A 223 14.35 13.72 -0.24
C THR A 223 12.91 13.24 -0.33
N LEU A 224 12.38 12.95 -1.53
CA LEU A 224 11.00 12.52 -1.73
C LEU A 224 10.66 11.24 -0.96
N LEU A 225 11.53 10.23 -1.09
CA LEU A 225 11.34 8.94 -0.43
C LEU A 225 11.53 9.06 1.10
N GLY A 226 12.44 9.93 1.53
CA GLY A 226 12.65 10.26 2.93
C GLY A 226 11.41 10.83 3.59
N GLU A 227 10.75 11.80 2.94
CA GLU A 227 9.53 12.42 3.45
C GLU A 227 8.38 11.40 3.59
N VAL A 228 8.24 10.47 2.65
CA VAL A 228 7.20 9.42 2.71
C VAL A 228 7.50 8.43 3.84
N LEU A 229 8.76 8.07 4.05
CA LEU A 229 9.17 7.21 5.16
C LEU A 229 9.04 7.90 6.53
N ASP A 230 9.42 9.17 6.62
CA ASP A 230 9.24 9.99 7.81
C ASP A 230 7.75 10.07 8.17
N ASN A 231 6.88 10.20 7.18
CA ASN A 231 5.44 10.16 7.41
C ASN A 231 4.99 8.82 8.01
N CYS A 232 5.51 7.70 7.50
CA CYS A 232 5.20 6.38 8.05
C CYS A 232 5.71 6.22 9.50
N GLU A 233 6.92 6.72 9.79
CA GLU A 233 7.54 6.60 11.11
C GLU A 233 6.88 7.51 12.16
N ILE A 234 6.54 8.73 11.78
CA ILE A 234 5.99 9.74 12.67
C ILE A 234 4.48 9.55 12.80
N HIS A 235 3.74 9.46 11.70
CA HIS A 235 2.29 9.62 11.71
C HIS A 235 1.49 8.38 12.15
N GLY A 236 2.11 7.19 12.23
CA GLY A 236 1.41 6.00 12.71
C GLY A 236 1.07 5.97 14.20
N GLY A 237 1.73 6.80 15.02
CA GLY A 237 1.60 6.79 16.48
C GLY A 237 2.55 5.81 17.18
N GLU A 238 2.59 5.84 18.52
CA GLU A 238 3.66 5.19 19.31
C GLU A 238 3.73 3.66 19.19
N GLN A 239 2.60 3.03 18.84
CA GLN A 239 2.52 1.58 18.66
C GLN A 239 2.58 1.15 17.18
N ALA A 240 2.81 2.10 16.27
CA ALA A 240 2.82 1.79 14.86
C ALA A 240 4.05 1.01 14.43
N THR A 241 3.83 0.19 13.41
CA THR A 241 4.89 -0.46 12.66
C THR A 241 4.74 -0.09 11.19
N TRP A 242 5.86 0.23 10.55
CA TRP A 242 5.87 0.56 9.13
C TRP A 242 6.72 -0.43 8.35
N TYR A 243 6.39 -0.58 7.07
CA TYR A 243 7.07 -1.46 6.14
C TYR A 243 7.22 -0.78 4.78
N THR A 244 8.33 -1.06 4.10
CA THR A 244 8.51 -0.68 2.70
C THR A 244 9.15 -1.84 1.94
N GLN A 245 8.78 -1.97 0.67
CA GLN A 245 9.27 -3.00 -0.24
C GLN A 245 9.21 -2.46 -1.67
N GLY A 246 10.08 -3.00 -2.53
CA GLY A 246 10.09 -2.71 -3.95
C GLY A 246 10.28 -3.95 -4.80
N HIS A 247 9.64 -3.96 -5.95
CA HIS A 247 9.75 -5.00 -6.97
C HIS A 247 9.82 -4.32 -8.34
N TYR A 248 10.82 -4.69 -9.13
CA TYR A 248 10.99 -4.23 -10.49
C TYR A 248 11.13 -5.45 -11.39
N GLU A 249 10.38 -5.45 -12.49
CA GLU A 249 10.41 -6.49 -13.49
C GLU A 249 10.82 -5.88 -14.84
N ASP A 250 11.94 -6.35 -15.39
CA ASP A 250 12.38 -6.04 -16.75
C ASP A 250 11.87 -7.12 -17.70
N ASN A 251 10.65 -6.92 -18.20
CA ASN A 251 10.06 -7.90 -19.10
C ASN A 251 10.64 -7.73 -20.51
N SER A 252 11.44 -8.69 -20.98
CA SER A 252 12.03 -8.65 -22.33
C SER A 252 11.03 -8.49 -23.49
N SER A 253 9.74 -8.79 -23.30
CA SER A 253 8.69 -8.53 -24.30
C SER A 253 8.17 -7.09 -24.31
N LYS A 254 8.51 -6.30 -23.29
CA LYS A 254 8.17 -4.90 -23.14
C LYS A 254 9.42 -4.03 -23.29
N PRO A 255 9.30 -2.85 -23.94
CA PRO A 255 10.42 -1.91 -24.10
C PRO A 255 10.65 -1.02 -22.84
N TYR A 256 10.07 -1.40 -21.71
CA TYR A 256 10.12 -0.68 -20.44
C TYR A 256 10.08 -1.68 -19.29
N GLY A 257 10.65 -1.28 -18.15
CA GLY A 257 10.49 -2.05 -16.92
C GLY A 257 9.34 -1.53 -16.07
N GLU A 258 8.67 -2.43 -15.36
CA GLU A 258 7.57 -2.12 -14.46
C GLU A 258 8.06 -2.14 -13.01
N MET A 259 7.82 -1.05 -12.27
CA MET A 259 8.19 -0.96 -10.86
C MET A 259 6.95 -0.80 -9.97
N GLN A 260 6.93 -1.59 -8.91
CA GLN A 260 5.98 -1.50 -7.81
C GLN A 260 6.72 -1.14 -6.53
N LEU A 261 6.21 -0.15 -5.78
CA LEU A 261 6.71 0.23 -4.46
C LEU A 261 5.57 0.27 -3.45
N LEU A 262 5.88 -0.12 -2.21
CA LEU A 262 4.97 -0.08 -1.08
C LEU A 262 5.53 0.81 0.03
N PHE A 263 4.66 1.63 0.61
CA PHE A 263 4.83 2.19 1.96
C PHE A 263 3.59 1.84 2.78
N LEU A 264 3.79 1.04 3.81
CA LEU A 264 2.75 0.57 4.70
C LEU A 264 2.99 1.11 6.10
N ASN A 265 1.93 1.60 6.73
CA ASN A 265 1.89 1.89 8.14
C ASN A 265 0.70 1.13 8.76
N LEU A 266 0.98 0.24 9.72
CA LEU A 266 0.00 -0.40 10.59
C LEU A 266 -0.01 0.37 11.91
N GLY A 267 -1.01 1.23 12.08
CA GLY A 267 -1.15 2.16 13.18
C GLY A 267 -2.38 3.02 12.96
N LYS A 268 -2.35 4.27 13.47
CA LYS A 268 -3.42 5.25 13.20
C LYS A 268 -3.55 5.51 11.70
N THR A 269 -4.79 5.61 11.23
CA THR A 269 -5.14 6.14 9.92
C THR A 269 -4.81 7.63 9.82
N ILE A 270 -4.80 8.17 8.60
CA ILE A 270 -4.61 9.60 8.34
C ILE A 270 -5.68 10.41 9.07
N TYR A 271 -6.95 9.96 8.96
CA TYR A 271 -8.07 10.57 9.65
C TYR A 271 -7.90 10.59 11.16
N GLU A 272 -7.62 9.44 11.78
CA GLU A 272 -7.44 9.36 13.24
C GLU A 272 -6.28 10.24 13.71
N GLY A 273 -5.17 10.24 12.97
CA GLY A 273 -4.01 11.09 13.27
C GLY A 273 -4.32 12.59 13.20
N LEU A 274 -5.17 13.01 12.24
CA LEU A 274 -5.60 14.40 12.11
C LEU A 274 -6.68 14.80 13.11
N LYS A 275 -7.64 13.92 13.39
CA LYS A 275 -8.76 14.24 14.28
C LYS A 275 -8.34 14.27 15.74
N TYR A 276 -7.54 13.29 16.16
CA TYR A 276 -7.28 13.05 17.59
C TYR A 276 -5.89 13.52 18.05
N ASP A 277 -4.89 13.64 17.16
CA ASP A 277 -3.50 13.96 17.53
C ASP A 277 -2.96 15.25 16.88
N SER A 278 -3.85 16.15 16.43
CA SER A 278 -3.45 17.37 15.74
C SER A 278 -3.20 18.56 16.66
N SER A 279 -2.35 19.48 16.20
CA SER A 279 -2.17 20.80 16.80
C SER A 279 -3.49 21.60 16.82
N LYS A 280 -3.57 22.60 17.71
CA LYS A 280 -4.73 23.51 17.78
C LYS A 280 -5.01 24.18 16.43
N GLU A 281 -3.96 24.67 15.76
CA GLU A 281 -4.07 25.28 14.42
C GLU A 281 -4.70 24.33 13.40
N THR A 282 -4.24 23.08 13.37
CA THR A 282 -4.76 22.09 12.42
C THR A 282 -6.22 21.72 12.73
N ARG A 283 -6.58 21.66 14.01
CA ARG A 283 -7.96 21.36 14.43
C ARG A 283 -8.94 22.46 14.01
N GLU A 284 -8.59 23.73 14.20
CA GLU A 284 -9.43 24.87 13.77
C GLU A 284 -9.66 24.85 12.24
N ARG A 285 -8.61 24.53 11.47
CA ARG A 285 -8.72 24.37 10.01
C ARG A 285 -9.62 23.21 9.63
N LEU A 286 -9.50 22.09 10.34
CA LEU A 286 -10.29 20.89 10.11
C LEU A 286 -11.78 21.14 10.39
N GLU A 287 -12.10 21.79 11.51
CA GLU A 287 -13.47 22.16 11.88
C GLU A 287 -14.11 23.03 10.81
N TYR A 288 -13.44 24.10 10.38
CA TYR A 288 -13.93 24.95 9.31
C TYR A 288 -14.13 24.20 7.99
N PHE A 289 -13.18 23.32 7.64
CA PHE A 289 -13.28 22.53 6.41
C PHE A 289 -14.47 21.57 6.45
N LEU A 290 -14.69 20.90 7.58
CA LEU A 290 -15.82 20.00 7.80
C LEU A 290 -17.16 20.74 7.73
N GLU A 291 -17.28 21.92 8.35
CA GLU A 291 -18.50 22.75 8.28
C GLU A 291 -18.88 23.08 6.83
N ARG A 292 -17.89 23.33 5.96
CA ARG A 292 -18.12 23.59 4.54
C ARG A 292 -18.56 22.35 3.75
N HIS A 293 -18.18 21.17 4.23
CA HIS A 293 -18.56 19.90 3.64
C HIS A 293 -19.85 19.30 4.20
N ASP A 294 -20.38 19.82 5.31
CA ASP A 294 -21.55 19.26 6.03
C ASP A 294 -22.74 18.98 5.09
N GLN A 295 -23.07 19.94 4.22
CA GLN A 295 -24.15 19.81 3.23
C GLN A 295 -23.93 18.71 2.17
N PHE A 296 -22.70 18.22 2.00
CA PHE A 296 -22.33 17.18 1.04
C PHE A 296 -22.15 15.81 1.70
N LEU A 297 -22.17 15.74 3.03
CA LEU A 297 -21.94 14.48 3.75
C LEU A 297 -23.03 13.46 3.40
N SER A 298 -22.60 12.24 3.13
CA SER A 298 -23.47 11.13 2.77
C SER A 298 -22.85 9.79 3.18
N PHE A 299 -23.55 8.69 2.90
CA PHE A 299 -23.00 7.35 3.12
C PHE A 299 -21.69 7.12 2.35
N ASN A 300 -21.57 7.67 1.13
CA ASN A 300 -20.44 7.51 0.21
C ASN A 300 -19.38 8.62 0.32
N TRP A 301 -19.65 9.69 1.08
CA TRP A 301 -18.75 10.81 1.31
C TRP A 301 -18.88 11.26 2.77
N ASP A 302 -18.06 10.68 3.65
CA ASP A 302 -18.15 10.91 5.09
C ASP A 302 -16.99 11.76 5.63
N GLU A 303 -17.04 12.05 6.93
CA GLU A 303 -16.03 12.84 7.63
C GLU A 303 -14.62 12.26 7.47
N GLU A 304 -14.44 10.94 7.50
CA GLU A 304 -13.13 10.30 7.36
C GLU A 304 -12.50 10.66 6.02
N MET A 305 -13.30 10.58 4.95
CA MET A 305 -12.86 10.88 3.60
C MET A 305 -12.54 12.37 3.43
N VAL A 306 -13.39 13.27 3.95
CA VAL A 306 -13.17 14.73 3.93
C VAL A 306 -11.83 15.07 4.58
N CYS A 307 -11.60 14.54 5.79
CA CYS A 307 -10.36 14.77 6.54
C CYS A 307 -9.14 14.21 5.80
N THR A 308 -9.27 13.01 5.22
CA THR A 308 -8.16 12.35 4.52
C THR A 308 -7.78 13.09 3.24
N VAL A 309 -8.75 13.61 2.47
CA VAL A 309 -8.46 14.45 1.29
C VAL A 309 -7.79 15.76 1.70
N LEU A 310 -8.24 16.40 2.79
CA LEU A 310 -7.62 17.62 3.32
C LEU A 310 -6.15 17.37 3.71
N ALA A 311 -5.85 16.21 4.29
CA ALA A 311 -4.50 15.82 4.71
C ALA A 311 -3.45 15.86 3.59
N LEU A 312 -3.89 15.70 2.34
CA LEU A 312 -3.02 15.62 1.17
C LEU A 312 -2.68 16.99 0.59
N GLN A 313 -3.28 18.06 1.11
CA GLN A 313 -3.10 19.40 0.57
C GLN A 313 -1.83 20.04 1.13
N GLU A 314 -1.19 20.91 0.34
CA GLU A 314 0.04 21.57 0.76
C GLU A 314 -0.15 22.36 2.05
N GLY A 315 0.71 22.07 3.03
CA GLY A 315 0.67 22.75 4.32
C GLY A 315 -0.36 22.17 5.30
N ILE A 316 -1.03 21.07 4.98
CA ILE A 316 -1.83 20.35 5.98
C ILE A 316 -0.96 19.26 6.61
N SER A 317 -0.77 19.33 7.92
CA SER A 317 -0.05 18.32 8.69
C SER A 317 -0.48 18.38 10.14
N ARG A 318 -0.69 17.22 10.79
CA ARG A 318 -1.07 17.17 12.21
C ARG A 318 -0.07 17.87 13.14
N LEU A 319 1.20 17.94 12.73
CA LEU A 319 2.30 18.54 13.50
C LEU A 319 2.58 20.00 13.08
N ARG A 320 1.74 20.61 12.24
CA ARG A 320 1.94 22.00 11.85
C ARG A 320 1.62 22.92 13.04
N ASP A 321 2.61 23.67 13.48
CA ASP A 321 2.45 24.69 14.51
C ASP A 321 3.35 25.87 14.12
N LYS A 322 2.73 27.02 13.83
CA LYS A 322 3.42 28.27 13.50
C LYS A 322 4.48 28.73 14.51
N ASN A 323 4.47 28.17 15.73
CA ASN A 323 5.43 28.50 16.78
C ASN A 323 6.68 27.59 16.76
N ILE A 324 6.79 26.64 15.81
CA ILE A 324 7.92 25.71 15.69
C ILE A 324 8.77 26.08 14.45
N GLU A 325 10.09 26.12 14.62
CA GLU A 325 11.02 26.35 13.51
C GLU A 325 10.90 25.26 12.43
N GLY A 326 10.83 25.65 11.15
CA GLY A 326 10.61 24.74 10.02
C GLY A 326 9.15 24.33 9.79
N TYR A 327 8.17 25.00 10.40
CA TYR A 327 6.75 24.67 10.19
C TYR A 327 6.25 24.86 8.74
N GLU A 328 6.88 25.74 7.96
CA GLU A 328 6.46 26.06 6.59
C GLU A 328 6.69 24.92 5.59
N THR A 329 7.64 24.02 5.88
CA THR A 329 7.94 22.86 5.03
C THR A 329 7.12 21.62 5.40
N ARG A 330 6.27 21.68 6.44
CA ARG A 330 5.44 20.53 6.83
C ARG A 330 4.22 20.40 5.92
N GLY A 331 3.98 19.18 5.42
CA GLY A 331 2.85 18.89 4.53
C GLY A 331 3.16 19.10 3.04
N THR A 332 4.44 19.07 2.63
CA THR A 332 4.86 19.20 1.22
C THR A 332 5.28 17.88 0.58
N GLY A 333 5.67 16.86 1.38
CA GLY A 333 6.35 15.70 0.83
C GLY A 333 5.49 14.72 0.03
N THR A 334 4.30 14.39 0.52
CA THR A 334 3.35 13.56 -0.24
C THR A 334 2.90 14.28 -1.52
N VAL A 335 2.76 15.60 -1.47
CA VAL A 335 2.45 16.45 -2.65
C VAL A 335 3.55 16.33 -3.70
N SER A 336 4.80 16.44 -3.27
CA SER A 336 5.96 16.36 -4.15
C SER A 336 6.11 14.96 -4.76
N LEU A 337 5.85 13.89 -4.01
CA LEU A 337 5.82 12.53 -4.55
C LEU A 337 4.76 12.37 -5.66
N ILE A 338 3.52 12.83 -5.42
CA ILE A 338 2.40 12.76 -6.37
C ILE A 338 2.73 13.46 -7.69
N GLU A 339 3.35 14.64 -7.61
CA GLU A 339 3.74 15.41 -8.80
C GLU A 339 4.86 14.70 -9.58
N ASN A 340 5.90 14.26 -8.90
CA ASN A 340 7.07 13.68 -9.55
C ASN A 340 6.79 12.31 -10.18
N LEU A 341 5.92 11.49 -9.59
CA LEU A 341 5.49 10.21 -10.18
C LEU A 341 4.83 10.40 -11.55
N ASN A 342 3.97 11.40 -11.68
CA ASN A 342 3.30 11.71 -12.95
C ASN A 342 4.26 12.19 -14.05
N LEU A 343 5.45 12.68 -13.67
CA LEU A 343 6.46 13.14 -14.62
C LEU A 343 7.39 12.00 -15.06
N MET A 344 7.80 11.14 -14.13
CA MET A 344 8.85 10.14 -14.40
C MET A 344 8.34 8.76 -14.79
N GLY A 345 7.08 8.44 -14.42
CA GLY A 345 6.60 7.06 -14.40
C GLY A 345 5.78 6.61 -15.60
N LYS A 346 5.78 7.34 -16.72
CA LYS A 346 4.99 7.02 -17.92
C LYS A 346 5.82 6.25 -18.95
N CYS A 347 5.10 5.57 -19.83
CA CYS A 347 5.66 5.00 -21.06
C CYS A 347 5.26 5.78 -22.30
N ASP A 348 6.04 5.61 -23.37
CA ASP A 348 5.74 6.17 -24.68
C ASP A 348 4.53 5.47 -25.35
N ASP A 349 4.21 4.26 -24.91
CA ASP A 349 3.00 3.50 -25.31
C ASP A 349 1.72 3.90 -24.55
N GLY A 350 1.80 4.96 -23.73
CA GLY A 350 0.63 5.55 -23.07
C GLY A 350 0.27 4.94 -21.72
N GLN A 351 1.04 3.97 -21.23
CA GLN A 351 0.87 3.45 -19.87
C GLN A 351 1.14 4.56 -18.84
N MET A 352 0.20 4.71 -17.90
CA MET A 352 0.21 5.78 -16.90
C MET A 352 0.63 5.25 -15.53
N PRO A 353 1.48 5.99 -14.79
CA PRO A 353 1.79 5.65 -13.41
C PRO A 353 0.51 5.73 -12.57
N GLU A 354 0.41 4.84 -11.60
CA GLU A 354 -0.67 4.77 -10.64
C GLU A 354 -0.12 4.90 -9.23
N MET A 355 -0.75 5.75 -8.44
CA MET A 355 -0.57 5.79 -6.99
C MET A 355 -1.92 5.64 -6.32
N THR A 356 -2.02 4.77 -5.32
CA THR A 356 -3.21 4.67 -4.48
C THR A 356 -2.85 4.86 -3.01
N ILE A 357 -3.71 5.56 -2.29
CA ILE A 357 -3.67 5.67 -0.84
C ILE A 357 -4.92 5.02 -0.29
N ILE A 358 -4.75 4.07 0.62
CA ILE A 358 -5.83 3.49 1.42
C ILE A 358 -5.55 3.82 2.87
N SER A 359 -6.48 4.49 3.54
CA SER A 359 -6.38 4.82 4.95
C SER A 359 -7.73 4.63 5.61
N GLY A 360 -7.85 3.67 6.52
CA GLY A 360 -9.15 3.29 7.07
C GLY A 360 -10.09 2.76 5.99
N ARG A 361 -11.23 3.41 5.83
CA ARG A 361 -12.23 3.17 4.78
C ARG A 361 -12.07 4.12 3.59
N THR A 362 -11.10 5.02 3.62
CA THR A 362 -10.90 5.96 2.51
C THR A 362 -9.94 5.38 1.46
N TYR A 363 -10.40 5.30 0.21
CA TYR A 363 -9.57 4.97 -0.95
C TYR A 363 -9.38 6.21 -1.83
N ILE A 364 -8.13 6.52 -2.18
CA ILE A 364 -7.76 7.61 -3.07
C ILE A 364 -6.87 7.08 -4.19
N LYS A 365 -7.23 7.37 -5.44
CA LYS A 365 -6.50 6.98 -6.64
C LYS A 365 -5.99 8.20 -7.41
N PHE A 366 -4.70 8.19 -7.68
CA PHE A 366 -4.01 9.09 -8.59
C PHE A 366 -3.70 8.33 -9.88
N GLY A 367 -4.64 8.39 -10.84
CA GLY A 367 -4.53 7.73 -12.15
C GLY A 367 -4.32 8.68 -13.33
N GLY A 368 -4.01 9.96 -13.05
CA GLY A 368 -3.77 10.98 -14.08
C GLY A 368 -4.96 11.84 -14.48
N SER A 369 -6.20 11.48 -14.09
CA SER A 369 -7.43 12.27 -14.36
C SER A 369 -7.38 13.67 -13.75
N TYR A 370 -6.82 13.77 -12.54
CA TYR A 370 -6.61 15.01 -11.82
C TYR A 370 -5.14 15.18 -11.46
N ARG A 371 -4.70 16.43 -11.40
CA ARG A 371 -3.32 16.79 -11.04
C ARG A 371 -3.34 17.90 -9.99
N MET A 372 -2.30 17.93 -9.18
CA MET A 372 -2.01 19.06 -8.31
C MET A 372 -1.92 20.33 -9.14
N LYS A 373 -2.63 21.39 -8.72
CA LYS A 373 -2.54 22.71 -9.32
C LYS A 373 -2.36 23.75 -8.24
N ALA A 374 -1.56 24.76 -8.53
CA ALA A 374 -1.41 25.89 -7.64
C ALA A 374 -2.65 26.79 -7.69
N LYS A 375 -3.20 27.10 -6.52
CA LYS A 375 -4.38 27.95 -6.33
C LYS A 375 -4.02 29.10 -5.39
N GLU A 376 -4.47 30.29 -5.75
CA GLU A 376 -4.32 31.47 -4.93
C GLU A 376 -5.45 31.54 -3.90
N PHE A 377 -5.11 31.66 -2.63
CA PHE A 377 -6.05 31.85 -1.54
C PHE A 377 -5.91 33.26 -0.96
N LYS A 378 -7.04 33.87 -0.59
CA LYS A 378 -7.08 35.21 0.03
C LYS A 378 -7.87 35.13 1.32
N ASN A 379 -7.18 35.28 2.45
CA ASN A 379 -7.75 35.20 3.79
C ASN A 379 -8.61 33.95 4.01
N ASP A 380 -8.17 32.83 3.45
CA ASP A 380 -8.87 31.55 3.58
C ASP A 380 -8.61 30.96 4.97
N PRO A 381 -9.64 30.53 5.73
CA PRO A 381 -9.42 30.01 7.10
C PRO A 381 -8.62 28.71 7.16
N VAL A 382 -8.57 27.94 6.07
CA VAL A 382 -7.81 26.68 5.98
C VAL A 382 -6.42 26.92 5.42
N PHE A 383 -6.33 27.68 4.32
CA PHE A 383 -5.09 27.85 3.55
C PHE A 383 -4.37 29.18 3.76
N GLY A 384 -5.01 30.12 4.47
CA GLY A 384 -4.49 31.47 4.71
C GLY A 384 -4.49 32.32 3.43
N THR A 385 -3.45 33.12 3.29
CA THR A 385 -3.23 33.95 2.10
C THR A 385 -1.98 33.45 1.36
N GLY A 386 -2.07 33.39 0.04
CA GLY A 386 -0.98 33.03 -0.86
C GLY A 386 -1.28 31.81 -1.72
N LYS A 387 -0.26 31.41 -2.48
CA LYS A 387 -0.34 30.30 -3.43
C LYS A 387 -0.08 28.96 -2.75
N LYS A 388 -1.00 28.01 -2.95
CA LYS A 388 -0.90 26.62 -2.43
C LYS A 388 -1.19 25.61 -3.51
N LYS A 389 -0.43 24.53 -3.57
CA LYS A 389 -0.72 23.37 -4.42
C LYS A 389 -1.80 22.52 -3.78
N ILE A 390 -2.88 22.31 -4.53
CA ILE A 390 -4.01 21.50 -4.09
C ILE A 390 -4.47 20.54 -5.19
N ILE A 391 -5.13 19.47 -4.77
CA ILE A 391 -5.87 18.54 -5.61
C ILE A 391 -7.21 18.23 -4.95
N ALA A 392 -8.29 18.66 -5.60
CA ALA A 392 -9.66 18.45 -5.11
C ALA A 392 -10.37 17.25 -5.75
N PHE A 393 -9.73 16.62 -6.75
CA PHE A 393 -10.31 15.53 -7.55
C PHE A 393 -11.67 15.86 -8.15
N ASN A 394 -11.90 17.11 -8.54
CA ASN A 394 -13.07 17.54 -9.28
C ASN A 394 -12.66 18.52 -10.38
N GLU A 395 -13.51 18.70 -11.38
CA GLU A 395 -13.21 19.49 -12.57
C GLU A 395 -12.79 20.92 -12.25
N GLU A 396 -13.45 21.54 -11.27
CA GLU A 396 -13.21 22.91 -10.83
C GLU A 396 -11.92 23.08 -10.00
N ASN A 397 -11.30 21.97 -9.59
CA ASN A 397 -10.27 21.94 -8.55
C ASN A 397 -10.65 22.79 -7.32
N ASN A 398 -11.88 22.57 -6.85
CA ASN A 398 -12.43 23.24 -5.68
C ASN A 398 -12.42 22.28 -4.49
N ILE A 399 -11.48 22.50 -3.56
CA ILE A 399 -11.29 21.65 -2.40
C ILE A 399 -12.48 21.63 -1.44
N TYR A 400 -13.39 22.62 -1.51
CA TYR A 400 -14.63 22.68 -0.71
C TYR A 400 -15.84 21.99 -1.36
N LYS A 401 -15.63 21.31 -2.50
CA LYS A 401 -16.64 20.51 -3.19
C LYS A 401 -16.24 19.03 -3.12
N PRO A 402 -17.22 18.11 -3.18
CA PRO A 402 -16.90 16.69 -3.18
C PRO A 402 -16.00 16.30 -4.37
N PRO A 403 -15.14 15.29 -4.21
CA PRO A 403 -14.35 14.72 -5.28
C PRO A 403 -15.18 13.81 -6.19
N ASP A 404 -14.62 13.45 -7.35
CA ASP A 404 -15.08 12.37 -8.21
C ASP A 404 -14.89 11.01 -7.51
N GLU A 405 -15.96 10.21 -7.47
CA GLU A 405 -15.99 8.87 -6.85
C GLU A 405 -15.02 7.88 -7.53
N ALA A 406 -14.66 8.10 -8.80
CA ALA A 406 -13.65 7.29 -9.49
C ALA A 406 -12.24 7.48 -8.88
N ASN A 407 -12.01 8.62 -8.22
CA ASN A 407 -10.73 8.97 -7.61
C ASN A 407 -10.76 8.87 -6.10
N VAL A 408 -11.87 9.20 -5.44
CA VAL A 408 -12.00 9.14 -3.99
C VAL A 408 -13.31 8.46 -3.63
N ARG A 409 -13.23 7.30 -2.99
CA ARG A 409 -14.42 6.53 -2.60
C ARG A 409 -14.27 5.87 -1.26
N LYS A 410 -15.41 5.55 -0.66
CA LYS A 410 -15.50 4.78 0.57
C LYS A 410 -15.37 3.29 0.27
N LEU A 411 -14.63 2.60 1.12
CA LEU A 411 -14.49 1.15 1.14
C LEU A 411 -15.51 0.52 2.10
N GLU A 412 -16.01 -0.64 1.71
CA GLU A 412 -16.84 -1.51 2.56
C GLU A 412 -16.01 -2.16 3.65
N GLU A 413 -14.76 -2.48 3.35
CA GLU A 413 -13.80 -3.03 4.30
C GLU A 413 -12.93 -1.93 4.91
N ASN A 414 -12.64 -2.02 6.22
CA ASN A 414 -11.73 -1.11 6.90
C ASN A 414 -10.30 -1.65 6.85
N PHE A 415 -9.34 -0.84 6.42
CA PHE A 415 -7.92 -1.16 6.53
C PHE A 415 -7.33 -0.59 7.84
N PRO A 416 -6.64 -1.40 8.68
CA PRO A 416 -6.15 -0.98 9.99
C PRO A 416 -4.83 -0.19 9.88
N GLY A 417 -4.85 0.95 9.20
CA GLY A 417 -3.70 1.81 9.01
C GLY A 417 -3.73 2.55 7.68
N THR A 418 -2.55 2.74 7.08
CA THR A 418 -2.40 3.42 5.78
C THR A 418 -1.48 2.64 4.84
N VAL A 419 -1.88 2.50 3.58
CA VAL A 419 -1.09 1.91 2.49
C VAL A 419 -0.93 2.95 1.40
N ILE A 420 0.30 3.20 0.98
CA ILE A 420 0.63 3.91 -0.25
C ILE A 420 1.24 2.89 -1.21
N SER A 421 0.55 2.65 -2.31
CA SER A 421 1.00 1.74 -3.38
C SER A 421 1.34 2.56 -4.62
N LEU A 422 2.52 2.32 -5.17
CA LEU A 422 3.00 2.96 -6.39
C LEU A 422 3.21 1.87 -7.45
N ARG A 423 2.71 2.09 -8.66
CA ARG A 423 3.04 1.31 -9.86
C ARG A 423 3.40 2.28 -10.97
N PHE A 424 4.58 2.17 -11.53
CA PHE A 424 5.02 3.06 -12.60
C PHE A 424 6.09 2.41 -13.45
N TYR A 425 6.43 3.06 -14.55
CA TYR A 425 7.23 2.45 -15.60
C TYR A 425 8.51 3.23 -15.83
N LEU A 426 9.60 2.49 -16.02
CA LEU A 426 10.90 3.02 -16.41
C LEU A 426 11.07 2.75 -17.91
N ASP A 427 10.78 3.76 -18.73
CA ASP A 427 10.87 3.69 -20.19
C ASP A 427 11.90 4.71 -20.70
N LYS A 428 13.02 4.22 -21.22
CA LYS A 428 14.06 5.08 -21.82
C LYS A 428 13.51 5.98 -22.92
N ARG A 429 12.61 5.46 -23.76
CA ARG A 429 12.08 6.18 -24.93
C ARG A 429 11.30 7.41 -24.49
N TYR A 430 10.42 7.23 -23.50
CA TYR A 430 9.65 8.31 -22.90
C TYR A 430 10.57 9.35 -22.23
N ILE A 431 11.50 8.88 -21.38
CA ILE A 431 12.40 9.78 -20.64
C ILE A 431 13.27 10.62 -21.58
N GLN A 432 13.77 10.06 -22.69
CA GLN A 432 14.57 10.79 -23.68
C GLN A 432 13.71 11.79 -24.48
N LYS A 433 12.47 11.43 -24.81
CA LYS A 433 11.53 12.32 -25.49
C LYS A 433 11.20 13.55 -24.65
N GLU A 434 10.90 13.37 -23.36
CA GLU A 434 10.62 14.49 -22.45
C GLU A 434 11.83 15.41 -22.25
N LYS A 435 13.06 14.89 -22.40
CA LYS A 435 14.29 15.70 -22.39
C LYS A 435 14.55 16.47 -23.70
N GLY A 436 13.75 16.25 -24.74
CA GLY A 436 13.98 16.80 -26.08
C GLY A 436 15.11 16.12 -26.85
N GLU A 437 15.54 14.93 -26.43
CA GLU A 437 16.66 14.18 -27.03
C GLU A 437 16.22 13.30 -28.23
N ARG A 438 14.91 13.06 -28.40
CA ARG A 438 14.31 12.45 -29.60
C ARG A 438 13.51 13.52 -30.36
N LYS A 439 13.93 13.87 -31.58
CA LYS A 439 13.07 14.60 -32.53
C LYS A 439 12.08 13.60 -33.12
N HIS A 440 10.82 14.02 -33.27
CA HIS A 440 9.74 13.23 -33.88
C HIS A 440 10.24 12.54 -35.15
N GLU A 441 10.25 11.20 -35.13
CA GLU A 441 10.30 10.38 -36.34
C GLU A 441 8.89 10.15 -36.85
#